data_AF-A0A0C2C7C8-F1
#
_entry.id   AF-A0A0C2C7C8-F1
#
_cell.length_a   1.000
_cell.length_b   1.000
_cell.length_c   1.000
_cell.angle_alpha   90.00
_cell.angle_beta   90.00
_cell.angle_gamma   90.00
#
_symmetry.space_group_name_H-M   'P 1'
#
loop_
_entity.id
_entity.type
_entity.pdbx_description
1 polymer ?
#
loop_
_entity_poly.entity_id
_entity_poly.type
_entity_poly.pdbx_seq_one_letter_code
_entity_poly.pdbx_strand_id
1 'polypeptide(L)'
;MSDDVAHQKPGGAGTKPKVATPQVVAKIEQYKRDNPTIFAWEIRERLINEAKRDNHRPTFHGGVVVKVNVNQRYATTSTTHAVIKQIAAEANVPLQKMIVRNDSPCGSTVGPILAARLGLQTVDVGCPQLAMHSIREMADTSSISQATRLYA
;
A
#
# COMPACT_ATOMS: atom_id res chain seq x y z
N MET A 1 -19.29 47.67 -10.11
CA MET A 1 -18.08 46.84 -10.28
C MET A 1 -17.38 46.89 -8.95
N SER A 2 -17.64 45.90 -8.11
CA SER A 2 -17.10 45.79 -6.76
C SER A 2 -16.08 44.67 -6.78
N ASP A 3 -14.82 45.02 -6.57
CA ASP A 3 -13.69 44.10 -6.59
C ASP A 3 -13.62 43.33 -5.26
N ASP A 4 -14.02 42.06 -5.28
CA ASP A 4 -13.83 41.12 -4.16
C ASP A 4 -12.37 40.61 -4.15
N VAL A 5 -11.51 41.28 -3.38
CA VAL A 5 -10.14 40.81 -3.09
C VAL A 5 -10.19 39.78 -1.96
N ALA A 6 -10.22 38.49 -2.35
CA ALA A 6 -10.10 37.38 -1.41
C ALA A 6 -8.73 37.41 -0.70
N HIS A 7 -8.74 37.65 0.62
CA HIS A 7 -7.58 37.48 1.49
C HIS A 7 -7.18 36.00 1.57
N GLN A 8 -6.08 35.64 0.91
CA GLN A 8 -5.49 34.31 0.98
C GLN A 8 -4.65 34.20 2.26
N LYS A 9 -5.10 33.41 3.24
CA LYS A 9 -4.29 33.09 4.43
C LYS A 9 -3.14 32.15 4.05
N PRO A 10 -1.88 32.42 4.44
CA PRO A 10 -0.78 31.50 4.16
C PRO A 10 -0.87 30.29 5.11
N GLY A 11 -1.22 29.13 4.56
CA GLY A 11 -1.21 27.85 5.26
C GLY A 11 0.21 27.30 5.36
N GLY A 12 0.88 27.53 6.49
CA GLY A 12 2.15 26.88 6.83
C GLY A 12 1.91 25.48 7.41
N ALA A 13 1.86 24.45 6.58
CA ALA A 13 1.81 23.05 7.01
C ALA A 13 3.23 22.50 7.22
N GLY A 14 3.91 22.94 8.27
CA GLY A 14 5.09 22.26 8.79
C GLY A 14 4.64 20.93 9.43
N THR A 15 4.86 19.80 8.76
CA THR A 15 4.61 18.48 9.34
C THR A 15 5.63 18.23 10.44
N LYS A 16 5.24 18.50 11.69
CA LYS A 16 5.98 18.01 12.87
C LYS A 16 6.19 16.50 12.70
N PRO A 17 7.39 15.96 13.03
CA PRO A 17 7.64 14.53 12.94
C PRO A 17 6.59 13.81 13.79
N LYS A 18 5.78 12.96 13.14
CA LYS A 18 4.73 12.22 13.83
C LYS A 18 5.39 11.35 14.89
N VAL A 19 5.17 11.73 16.16
CA VAL A 19 5.37 10.88 17.33
C VAL A 19 4.69 9.53 17.07
N ALA A 20 5.26 8.44 17.61
CA ALA A 20 4.84 7.07 17.35
C ALA A 20 3.32 6.93 17.19
N THR A 21 2.88 6.27 16.11
CA THR A 21 1.47 6.11 15.74
C THR A 21 0.66 5.66 16.96
N PRO A 22 -0.51 6.26 17.29
CA PRO A 22 -1.26 5.94 18.53
C PRO A 22 -1.49 4.44 18.75
N GLN A 23 -1.62 3.69 17.66
CA GLN A 23 -1.77 2.23 17.65
C GLN A 23 -0.53 1.50 18.18
N VAL A 24 0.67 1.99 17.88
CA VAL A 24 1.93 1.44 18.40
C VAL A 24 2.03 1.69 19.90
N VAL A 25 1.66 2.89 20.36
CA VAL A 25 1.64 3.23 21.80
C VAL A 25 0.66 2.34 22.55
N ALA A 26 -0.58 2.20 22.07
CA ALA A 26 -1.58 1.34 22.69
C ALA A 26 -1.13 -0.13 22.78
N LYS A 27 -0.42 -0.61 21.75
CA LYS A 27 0.13 -1.98 21.71
C LYS A 27 1.31 -2.15 22.69
N ILE A 28 2.19 -1.16 22.81
CA ILE A 28 3.26 -1.13 23.81
C ILE A 28 2.67 -1.18 25.23
N GLU A 29 1.64 -0.38 25.50
CA GLU A 29 0.94 -0.36 26.79
C GLU A 29 0.25 -1.69 27.08
N GLN A 30 -0.37 -2.31 26.08
CA GLN A 30 -0.93 -3.65 26.21
C GLN A 30 0.15 -4.66 26.58
N TYR A 31 1.28 -4.69 25.87
CA TYR A 31 2.37 -5.62 26.18
C TYR A 31 2.95 -5.44 27.58
N LYS A 32 3.07 -4.20 28.05
CA LYS A 32 3.52 -3.89 29.41
C LYS A 32 2.47 -4.28 30.47
N ARG A 33 1.18 -4.19 30.16
CA ARG A 33 0.12 -4.68 31.06
C ARG A 33 0.11 -6.20 31.14
N ASP A 34 0.23 -6.88 30.00
CA ASP A 34 0.19 -8.35 29.92
C ASP A 34 1.45 -8.99 30.50
N ASN A 35 2.60 -8.32 30.39
CA ASN A 35 3.87 -8.75 30.98
C ASN A 35 4.67 -7.54 31.48
N PRO A 36 4.54 -7.13 32.76
CA PRO A 36 5.23 -5.96 33.30
C PRO A 36 6.77 -6.04 33.27
N THR A 37 7.34 -7.25 33.18
CA THR A 37 8.79 -7.44 33.10
C THR A 37 9.32 -7.48 31.66
N ILE A 38 8.46 -7.30 30.64
CA ILE A 38 8.88 -7.32 29.25
C ILE A 38 9.85 -6.18 28.96
N PHE A 39 10.99 -6.50 28.35
CA PHE A 39 11.98 -5.50 27.99
C PHE A 39 11.59 -4.77 26.71
N ALA A 40 12.08 -3.53 26.55
CA ALA A 40 11.80 -2.71 25.37
C ALA A 40 12.21 -3.38 24.04
N TRP A 41 13.29 -4.17 24.04
CA TRP A 41 13.74 -4.90 22.85
C TRP A 41 12.80 -6.05 22.49
N GLU A 42 12.23 -6.76 23.47
CA GLU A 42 11.20 -7.80 23.23
C GLU A 42 9.92 -7.19 22.67
N ILE A 43 9.50 -6.04 23.21
CA ILE A 43 8.36 -5.29 22.66
C ILE A 43 8.62 -4.93 21.20
N ARG A 44 9.83 -4.43 20.88
CA ARG A 44 10.22 -4.10 19.50
C ARG A 44 10.15 -5.34 18.60
N GLU A 45 10.70 -6.47 19.02
CA GLU A 45 10.63 -7.71 18.23
C GLU A 45 9.21 -8.19 18.02
N ARG A 46 8.37 -8.17 19.06
CA ARG A 46 6.95 -8.56 18.96
C ARG A 46 6.19 -7.66 18.01
N LEU A 47 6.37 -6.34 18.11
CA LEU A 47 5.77 -5.38 17.18
C LEU A 47 6.22 -5.64 15.74
N ILE A 48 7.51 -5.89 15.51
CA ILE A 48 8.04 -6.22 14.18
C ILE A 48 7.43 -7.55 13.67
N ASN A 49 7.31 -8.56 14.52
CA ASN A 49 6.82 -9.88 14.14
C ASN A 49 5.30 -9.91 13.91
N GLU A 50 4.52 -9.17 14.69
CA GLU A 50 3.09 -8.96 14.38
C GLU A 50 2.91 -8.15 13.11
N ALA A 51 3.74 -7.12 12.90
CA ALA A 51 3.70 -6.33 11.69
C ALA A 51 4.01 -7.22 10.47
N LYS A 52 4.95 -8.17 10.56
CA LYS A 52 5.25 -9.14 9.49
C LYS A 52 4.15 -10.17 9.22
N ARG A 53 3.27 -10.46 10.18
CA ARG A 53 2.21 -11.48 10.04
C ARG A 53 1.06 -11.08 9.11
N ASP A 54 1.05 -9.84 8.63
CA ASP A 54 0.08 -9.37 7.65
C ASP A 54 0.61 -9.60 6.22
N ASN A 55 -0.03 -10.54 5.49
CA ASN A 55 0.39 -11.02 4.16
C ASN A 55 0.23 -9.98 3.03
N HIS A 56 0.03 -8.71 3.38
CA HIS A 56 -0.33 -7.61 2.48
C HIS A 56 0.76 -6.54 2.39
N ARG A 57 2.02 -6.94 2.64
CA ARG A 57 3.18 -6.06 2.70
C ARG A 57 4.17 -6.39 1.58
N PRO A 58 4.04 -5.73 0.43
CA PRO A 58 4.98 -5.93 -0.65
C PRO A 58 6.43 -5.66 -0.21
N THR A 59 7.32 -6.58 -0.56
CA THR A 59 8.76 -6.43 -0.40
C THR A 59 9.39 -6.12 -1.75
N PHE A 60 10.53 -5.44 -1.72
CA PHE A 60 11.38 -5.36 -2.90
C PHE A 60 11.84 -6.75 -3.34
N HIS A 61 11.96 -6.91 -4.65
CA HIS A 61 12.34 -8.15 -5.32
C HIS A 61 11.35 -9.32 -5.15
N GLY A 62 10.23 -9.10 -4.46
CA GLY A 62 9.25 -10.14 -4.14
C GLY A 62 8.24 -10.43 -5.26
N GLY A 63 8.26 -9.69 -6.37
CA GLY A 63 7.29 -9.86 -7.46
C GLY A 63 6.38 -8.68 -7.71
N VAL A 64 5.60 -8.79 -8.79
CA VAL A 64 4.58 -7.80 -9.17
C VAL A 64 3.45 -7.80 -8.14
N VAL A 65 3.03 -6.61 -7.72
CA VAL A 65 2.01 -6.42 -6.68
C VAL A 65 0.63 -6.33 -7.31
N VAL A 66 -0.27 -7.22 -6.92
CA VAL A 66 -1.70 -7.10 -7.20
C VAL A 66 -2.37 -6.26 -6.12
N LYS A 67 -2.99 -5.16 -6.53
CA LYS A 67 -3.60 -4.18 -5.62
C LYS A 67 -5.09 -4.50 -5.47
N VAL A 68 -5.54 -4.67 -4.23
CA VAL A 68 -6.94 -4.98 -3.92
C VAL A 68 -7.46 -3.98 -2.89
N ASN A 69 -8.66 -3.47 -3.12
CA ASN A 69 -9.35 -2.59 -2.18
C ASN A 69 -10.85 -2.84 -2.21
N VAL A 70 -11.45 -2.97 -1.02
CA VAL A 70 -12.88 -3.27 -0.87
C VAL A 70 -13.79 -2.17 -1.42
N ASN A 71 -13.34 -0.92 -1.38
CA ASN A 71 -14.09 0.25 -1.85
C ASN A 71 -13.83 0.56 -3.33
N GLN A 72 -13.32 -0.41 -4.10
CA GLN A 72 -13.04 -0.25 -5.54
C GLN A 72 -12.15 0.96 -5.86
N ARG A 73 -11.20 1.28 -4.97
CA ARG A 73 -10.09 2.22 -5.28
C ARG A 73 -9.12 1.63 -6.31
N TYR A 74 -9.17 0.31 -6.45
CA TYR A 74 -8.57 -0.50 -7.50
C TYR A 74 -9.69 -1.37 -8.09
N ALA A 75 -9.68 -1.62 -9.40
CA ALA A 75 -10.69 -2.40 -10.11
C ALA A 75 -10.54 -3.92 -9.94
N THR A 76 -9.47 -4.37 -9.27
CA THR A 76 -9.21 -5.79 -9.06
C THR A 76 -10.36 -6.47 -8.32
N THR A 77 -10.90 -7.53 -8.92
CA THR A 77 -11.88 -8.44 -8.31
C THR A 77 -11.25 -9.80 -8.03
N SER A 78 -11.96 -10.69 -7.33
CA SER A 78 -11.50 -12.08 -7.13
C SER A 78 -11.27 -12.80 -8.47
N THR A 79 -12.16 -12.60 -9.44
CA THR A 79 -12.08 -13.19 -10.77
C THR A 79 -10.86 -12.69 -11.53
N THR A 80 -10.66 -11.37 -11.60
CA THR A 80 -9.50 -10.80 -12.34
C THR A 80 -8.17 -11.11 -11.65
N HIS A 81 -8.17 -11.22 -10.32
CA HIS A 81 -7.03 -11.72 -9.56
C HIS A 81 -6.70 -13.19 -9.86
N ALA A 82 -7.71 -14.06 -10.01
CA ALA A 82 -7.49 -15.47 -10.34
C ALA A 82 -6.86 -15.63 -11.73
N VAL A 83 -7.34 -14.86 -12.71
CA VAL A 83 -6.81 -14.86 -14.08
C VAL A 83 -5.33 -14.43 -14.09
N ILE A 84 -4.98 -13.29 -13.48
CA ILE A 84 -3.58 -12.84 -13.47
C ILE A 84 -2.67 -13.79 -12.69
N LYS A 85 -3.19 -14.47 -11.66
CA LYS A 85 -2.44 -15.48 -10.90
C LYS A 85 -2.09 -16.68 -11.77
N GLN A 86 -3.02 -17.12 -12.63
CA GLN A 86 -2.77 -18.20 -13.59
C GLN A 86 -1.71 -17.78 -14.62
N ILE A 87 -1.86 -16.60 -15.22
CA ILE A 87 -0.89 -16.05 -16.19
C ILE A 87 0.50 -15.94 -15.57
N ALA A 88 0.60 -15.43 -14.34
CA ALA A 88 1.88 -15.33 -13.65
C ALA A 88 2.51 -16.69 -13.33
N ALA A 89 1.71 -17.71 -13.04
CA ALA A 89 2.20 -19.08 -12.84
C ALA A 89 2.79 -19.66 -14.12
N GLU A 90 2.12 -19.46 -15.26
CA GLU A 90 2.61 -19.86 -16.59
C GLU A 90 3.88 -19.12 -16.99
N ALA A 91 3.94 -17.81 -16.70
CA ALA A 91 5.11 -16.99 -16.96
C ALA A 91 6.25 -17.21 -15.95
N ASN A 92 6.05 -17.99 -14.88
CA ASN A 92 6.95 -18.14 -13.75
C ASN A 92 7.38 -16.79 -13.12
N VAL A 93 6.40 -15.91 -12.90
CA VAL A 93 6.58 -14.59 -12.29
C VAL A 93 5.98 -14.60 -10.87
N PRO A 94 6.74 -14.23 -9.83
CA PRO A 94 6.19 -14.13 -8.49
C PRO A 94 5.20 -12.94 -8.41
N LEU A 95 4.08 -13.17 -7.72
CA LEU A 95 3.11 -12.13 -7.39
C LEU A 95 3.03 -11.89 -5.89
N GLN A 96 2.85 -10.63 -5.51
CA GLN A 96 2.57 -10.19 -4.16
C GLN A 96 1.17 -9.57 -4.10
N LYS A 97 0.59 -9.47 -2.91
CA LYS A 97 -0.70 -8.81 -2.71
C LYS A 97 -0.54 -7.59 -1.82
N MET A 98 -1.17 -6.49 -2.21
CA MET A 98 -1.30 -5.31 -1.37
C MET A 98 -2.79 -5.06 -1.10
N ILE A 99 -3.11 -5.01 0.18
CA ILE A 99 -4.42 -4.58 0.68
C ILE A 99 -4.15 -3.47 1.68
N VAL A 100 -4.77 -2.32 1.46
CA VAL A 100 -4.69 -1.21 2.41
C VAL A 100 -5.67 -1.49 3.55
N ARG A 101 -5.26 -1.12 4.77
CA ARG A 101 -6.11 -1.23 5.95
C ARG A 101 -7.39 -0.43 5.77
N ASN A 102 -8.52 -0.97 6.22
CA ASN A 102 -9.83 -0.32 6.10
C ASN A 102 -9.91 1.04 6.82
N ASP A 103 -9.11 1.24 7.87
CA ASP A 103 -9.03 2.49 8.63
C ASP A 103 -8.07 3.53 8.03
N SER A 104 -7.48 3.25 6.85
CA SER A 104 -6.58 4.14 6.15
C SER A 104 -7.10 4.45 4.75
N PRO A 105 -7.33 5.72 4.39
CA PRO A 105 -7.73 6.06 3.03
C PRO A 105 -6.59 5.75 2.05
N CYS A 106 -6.93 5.23 0.87
CA CYS A 106 -5.98 5.03 -0.22
C CYS A 106 -6.39 5.83 -1.47
N GLY A 107 -5.38 6.22 -2.25
CA GLY A 107 -5.59 6.80 -3.57
C GLY A 107 -6.27 5.81 -4.52
N SER A 108 -6.95 6.34 -5.53
CA SER A 108 -7.53 5.55 -6.62
C SER A 108 -6.58 5.49 -7.83
N THR A 109 -6.81 4.55 -8.73
CA THR A 109 -6.16 4.50 -10.04
C THR A 109 -7.15 4.81 -11.16
N VAL A 110 -6.68 4.73 -12.41
CA VAL A 110 -7.53 4.78 -13.60
C VAL A 110 -8.34 3.49 -13.81
N GLY A 111 -7.98 2.38 -13.15
CA GLY A 111 -8.60 1.07 -13.34
C GLY A 111 -10.12 1.11 -13.15
N PRO A 112 -10.65 1.59 -12.01
CA PRO A 112 -12.10 1.68 -11.79
C PRO A 112 -12.82 2.54 -12.83
N ILE A 113 -12.17 3.62 -13.30
CA ILE A 113 -12.73 4.52 -14.32
C ILE A 113 -12.85 3.79 -15.66
N LEU A 114 -11.79 3.07 -16.07
CA LEU A 114 -11.78 2.31 -17.32
C LEU A 114 -12.79 1.16 -17.29
N ALA A 115 -12.83 0.41 -16.19
CA ALA A 115 -13.77 -0.70 -16.00
C ALA A 115 -15.22 -0.22 -16.12
N ALA A 116 -15.57 0.88 -15.45
CA ALA A 116 -16.94 1.43 -15.48
C ALA A 116 -17.32 2.01 -16.85
N ARG A 117 -16.39 2.67 -17.54
CA ARG A 117 -16.68 3.33 -18.83
C ARG A 117 -16.73 2.37 -20.01
N LEU A 118 -15.92 1.31 -19.98
CA LEU A 118 -15.79 0.37 -21.09
C LEU A 118 -16.53 -0.95 -20.82
N GLY A 119 -16.99 -1.19 -19.59
CA GLY A 119 -17.58 -2.48 -19.20
C GLY A 119 -16.59 -3.64 -19.23
N LEU A 120 -15.29 -3.35 -19.12
CA LEU A 120 -14.21 -4.33 -19.25
C LEU A 120 -13.70 -4.79 -17.88
N GLN A 121 -13.48 -6.10 -17.75
CA GLN A 121 -12.79 -6.64 -16.59
C GLN A 121 -11.37 -6.08 -16.52
N THR A 122 -11.00 -5.55 -15.36
CA THR A 122 -9.73 -4.86 -15.14
C THR A 122 -9.04 -5.38 -13.88
N VAL A 123 -7.71 -5.41 -13.89
CA VAL A 123 -6.88 -5.73 -12.73
C VAL A 123 -5.84 -4.64 -12.54
N ASP A 124 -5.68 -4.17 -11.30
CA ASP A 124 -4.65 -3.20 -10.94
C ASP A 124 -3.42 -3.93 -10.40
N VAL A 125 -2.32 -3.77 -11.12
CA VAL A 125 -1.01 -4.32 -10.77
C VAL A 125 0.05 -3.21 -10.76
N GLY A 126 1.20 -3.48 -10.13
CA GLY A 126 2.35 -2.58 -10.21
C GLY A 126 3.57 -3.09 -9.46
N CYS A 127 4.72 -2.46 -9.70
CA CYS A 127 5.94 -2.75 -8.96
C CYS A 127 5.91 -2.06 -7.59
N PRO A 128 6.50 -2.68 -6.53
CA PRO A 128 6.63 -2.05 -5.23
C PRO A 128 7.57 -0.84 -5.31
N GLN A 129 7.19 0.25 -4.65
CA GLN A 129 8.00 1.47 -4.55
C GLN A 129 7.82 2.15 -3.19
N LEU A 130 8.78 2.99 -2.84
CA LEU A 130 8.76 3.85 -1.67
C LEU A 130 8.84 5.33 -2.10
N ALA A 131 8.35 6.20 -1.21
CA ALA A 131 8.31 7.65 -1.41
C ALA A 131 7.49 8.09 -2.65
N MET A 132 6.40 7.38 -2.97
CA MET A 132 5.49 7.75 -4.05
C MET A 132 5.05 9.23 -3.92
N HIS A 133 5.09 9.97 -5.03
CA HIS A 133 4.88 11.43 -5.13
C HIS A 133 6.04 12.31 -4.64
N SER A 134 7.17 11.75 -4.23
CA SER A 134 8.41 12.51 -3.99
C SER A 134 9.02 12.99 -5.30
N ILE A 135 9.85 14.05 -5.25
CA ILE A 135 10.72 14.44 -6.38
C ILE A 135 11.69 13.31 -6.77
N ARG A 136 11.97 12.40 -5.82
CA ARG A 136 12.79 11.22 -6.03
C ARG A 136 12.15 10.01 -5.35
N GLU A 137 11.60 9.11 -6.17
CA GLU A 137 11.03 7.83 -5.74
C GLU A 137 12.12 6.74 -5.68
N MET A 138 11.79 5.61 -5.06
CA MET A 138 12.68 4.44 -4.97
C MET A 138 11.91 3.17 -5.30
N ALA A 139 12.45 2.35 -6.20
CA ALA A 139 11.89 1.06 -6.58
C ALA A 139 13.00 0.02 -6.76
N ASP A 140 12.62 -1.26 -6.86
CA ASP A 140 13.57 -2.33 -7.13
C ASP A 140 13.66 -2.67 -8.62
N THR A 141 14.82 -3.20 -9.03
CA THR A 141 15.12 -3.50 -10.44
C THR A 141 14.50 -4.80 -10.93
N SER A 142 14.41 -5.82 -10.09
CA SER A 142 13.90 -7.14 -10.50
C SER A 142 12.41 -7.12 -10.80
N SER A 143 11.62 -6.32 -10.07
CA SER A 143 10.19 -6.17 -10.26
C SER A 143 9.88 -5.61 -11.65
N ILE A 144 10.77 -4.79 -12.20
CA ILE A 144 10.66 -4.30 -13.59
C ILE A 144 10.79 -5.46 -14.58
N SER A 145 11.84 -6.27 -14.47
CA SER A 145 12.03 -7.45 -15.34
C SER A 145 10.89 -8.46 -15.21
N GLN A 146 10.42 -8.70 -13.98
CA GLN A 146 9.28 -9.55 -13.68
C GLN A 146 7.98 -9.02 -14.28
N ALA A 147 7.73 -7.69 -14.21
CA ALA A 147 6.58 -7.06 -14.82
C ALA A 147 6.61 -7.14 -16.34
N THR A 148 7.76 -6.88 -16.96
CA THR A 148 7.92 -7.03 -18.42
C THR A 148 7.61 -8.47 -18.86
N ARG A 149 8.09 -9.46 -18.10
CA ARG A 149 7.81 -10.88 -18.38
C ARG A 149 6.34 -11.26 -18.18
N LEU A 150 5.64 -10.62 -17.24
CA LEU A 150 4.21 -10.84 -17.00
C LEU A 150 3.32 -10.30 -18.12
N TYR A 151 3.78 -9.25 -18.83
CA TYR A 151 2.99 -8.56 -19.86
C TYR A 151 3.34 -8.98 -21.31
N ALA A 152 4.40 -9.76 -21.49
CA ALA A 152 4.85 -10.28 -22.78
C ALA A 152 4.00 -11.49 -23.21
#